data_AF-A0A3A4WXB6-F1
#
_entry.id   AF-A0A3A4WXB6-F1
#
_cell.length_a   1.000
_cell.length_b   1.000
_cell.length_c   1.000
_cell.angle_alpha   90.00
_cell.angle_beta   90.00
_cell.angle_gamma   90.00
#
_symmetry.space_group_name_H-M   'P 1'
#
loop_
_entity.id
_entity.type
_entity.pdbx_description
1 polymer ?
#
loop_
_entity_poly.entity_id
_entity_poly.type
_entity_poly.pdbx_seq_one_letter_code
_entity_poly.pdbx_strand_id
1 'polypeptide(L)'
;MRKERIRKAYIDNENGSVLVIALVMLAFISLLGISVTTTSTTEVQIAGNDRIYKQNVYKAEAAAMEGAQRIENETSKQVLMRATPTAWLSDSDSMTTPTTADSWDHDGEGGNDNSQAADASIDSEGNTYFSVVDRGIAPGGSLSMGGGTQLHEYAVYGFYNGTQGQVLVEIGYRKRF
;
A
#
# COMPACT_ATOMS: atom_id res chain seq x y z
N MET A 1 -16.75 -4.30 -82.67
CA MET A 1 -17.57 -5.06 -81.69
C MET A 1 -16.79 -5.98 -80.74
N ARG A 2 -15.72 -6.72 -81.11
CA ARG A 2 -15.02 -7.63 -80.17
C ARG A 2 -14.20 -6.93 -79.06
N LYS A 3 -13.67 -5.73 -79.33
CA LYS A 3 -12.86 -4.95 -78.37
C LYS A 3 -13.67 -4.35 -77.21
N GLU A 4 -14.94 -4.01 -77.43
CA GLU A 4 -15.84 -3.49 -76.36
C GLU A 4 -16.22 -4.56 -75.35
N ARG A 5 -16.43 -5.82 -75.80
CA ARG A 5 -16.78 -6.92 -74.90
C ARG A 5 -15.65 -7.29 -73.94
N ILE A 6 -14.39 -7.15 -74.38
CA ILE A 6 -13.20 -7.41 -73.56
C ILE A 6 -12.99 -6.32 -72.50
N ARG A 7 -13.23 -5.04 -72.85
CA ARG A 7 -13.18 -3.94 -71.87
C ARG A 7 -14.26 -4.06 -70.80
N LYS A 8 -15.48 -4.45 -71.19
CA LYS A 8 -16.60 -4.62 -70.25
C LYS A 8 -16.36 -5.75 -69.25
N ALA A 9 -15.79 -6.86 -69.70
CA ALA A 9 -15.42 -7.99 -68.82
C ALA A 9 -14.30 -7.66 -67.82
N TYR A 10 -13.40 -6.72 -68.16
CA TYR A 10 -12.33 -6.29 -67.25
C TYR A 10 -12.89 -5.39 -66.13
N ILE A 11 -13.79 -4.46 -66.47
CA ILE A 11 -14.41 -3.52 -65.51
C ILE A 11 -15.34 -4.26 -64.51
N ASP A 12 -16.04 -5.31 -64.93
CA ASP A 12 -16.94 -6.06 -64.03
C ASP A 12 -16.20 -6.91 -62.97
N ASN A 13 -14.90 -7.20 -63.15
CA ASN A 13 -14.09 -7.98 -62.20
C ASN A 13 -13.44 -7.10 -61.09
N GLU A 14 -13.37 -5.80 -61.28
CA GLU A 14 -12.79 -4.87 -60.29
C GLU A 14 -13.73 -4.65 -59.10
N ASN A 15 -15.06 -4.69 -59.33
CA ASN A 15 -16.07 -4.55 -58.28
C ASN A 15 -16.00 -5.65 -57.20
N GLY A 16 -15.64 -6.89 -57.59
CA GLY A 16 -15.41 -7.98 -56.64
C GLY A 16 -14.15 -7.78 -55.81
N SER A 17 -13.09 -7.22 -56.39
CA SER A 17 -11.83 -6.95 -55.70
C SER A 17 -11.98 -5.87 -54.62
N VAL A 18 -12.79 -4.83 -54.88
CA VAL A 18 -13.09 -3.77 -53.91
C VAL A 18 -13.83 -4.32 -52.70
N LEU A 19 -14.76 -5.26 -52.91
CA LEU A 19 -15.47 -5.93 -51.82
C LEU A 19 -14.52 -6.75 -50.92
N VAL A 20 -13.58 -7.48 -51.52
CA VAL A 20 -12.58 -8.26 -50.77
C VAL A 20 -11.67 -7.33 -49.96
N ILE A 21 -11.20 -6.23 -50.56
CA ILE A 21 -10.38 -5.23 -49.87
C ILE A 21 -11.16 -4.63 -48.69
N ALA A 22 -12.44 -4.29 -48.88
CA ALA A 22 -13.29 -3.75 -47.82
C ALA A 22 -13.48 -4.75 -46.66
N LEU A 23 -13.70 -6.04 -46.97
CA LEU A 23 -13.79 -7.10 -45.96
C LEU A 23 -12.49 -7.29 -45.19
N VAL A 24 -11.35 -7.27 -45.88
CA VAL A 24 -10.02 -7.38 -45.26
C VAL A 24 -9.77 -6.18 -44.35
N MET A 25 -10.08 -4.95 -44.80
CA MET A 25 -9.96 -3.74 -43.99
C MET A 25 -10.88 -3.79 -42.76
N LEU A 26 -12.13 -4.24 -42.91
CA LEU A 26 -13.06 -4.42 -41.79
C LEU A 26 -12.50 -5.43 -40.78
N ALA A 27 -11.97 -6.56 -41.24
CA ALA A 27 -11.36 -7.58 -40.38
C ALA A 27 -10.14 -7.03 -39.62
N PHE A 28 -9.28 -6.24 -40.28
CA PHE A 28 -8.15 -5.57 -39.64
C PHE A 28 -8.60 -4.58 -38.56
N ILE A 29 -9.57 -3.70 -38.87
CA ILE A 29 -10.09 -2.73 -37.90
C ILE A 29 -10.74 -3.46 -36.72
N SER A 30 -11.42 -4.58 -36.96
CA SER A 30 -12.05 -5.37 -35.91
C SER A 30 -11.01 -6.00 -34.97
N LEU A 31 -9.92 -6.56 -35.52
CA LEU A 31 -8.81 -7.09 -34.73
C LEU A 31 -8.11 -5.99 -33.91
N LEU A 32 -7.89 -4.82 -34.50
CA LEU A 32 -7.32 -3.67 -33.79
C LEU A 32 -8.27 -3.17 -32.68
N GLY A 33 -9.57 -3.10 -32.95
CA GLY A 33 -10.58 -2.71 -31.98
C GLY A 33 -10.60 -3.64 -30.77
N ILE A 34 -10.51 -4.96 -30.99
CA ILE A 34 -10.40 -5.94 -29.91
C ILE A 34 -9.09 -5.72 -29.13
N SER A 35 -7.96 -5.59 -29.82
CA SER A 35 -6.66 -5.36 -29.18
C SER A 35 -6.67 -4.12 -28.28
N VAL A 36 -7.16 -2.99 -28.80
CA VAL A 36 -7.26 -1.74 -28.04
C VAL A 36 -8.19 -1.90 -26.85
N THR A 37 -9.35 -2.54 -27.03
CA THR A 37 -10.28 -2.78 -25.93
C THR A 37 -9.63 -3.61 -24.82
N THR A 38 -8.93 -4.69 -25.18
CA THR A 38 -8.22 -5.52 -24.19
C THR A 38 -7.15 -4.74 -23.45
N THR A 39 -6.34 -3.93 -24.15
CA THR A 39 -5.33 -3.06 -23.51
C THR A 39 -5.98 -2.08 -22.54
N SER A 40 -7.03 -1.37 -22.94
CA SER A 40 -7.74 -0.43 -22.05
C SER A 40 -8.31 -1.13 -20.80
N THR A 41 -8.86 -2.33 -20.94
CA THR A 41 -9.36 -3.08 -19.77
C THR A 41 -8.24 -3.44 -18.79
N THR A 42 -7.08 -3.82 -19.31
CA THR A 42 -5.90 -4.11 -18.47
C THR A 42 -5.38 -2.85 -17.79
N GLU A 43 -5.29 -1.73 -18.49
CA GLU A 43 -4.86 -0.45 -17.91
C GLU A 43 -5.79 0.02 -16.78
N VAL A 44 -7.11 -0.12 -16.96
CA VAL A 44 -8.09 0.21 -15.91
C VAL A 44 -7.91 -0.67 -14.68
N GLN A 45 -7.66 -1.98 -14.86
CA GLN A 45 -7.37 -2.87 -13.74
C GLN A 45 -6.08 -2.50 -13.01
N ILE A 46 -5.02 -2.19 -13.75
CA ILE A 46 -3.74 -1.73 -13.18
C ILE A 46 -3.94 -0.43 -12.40
N ALA A 47 -4.63 0.56 -12.99
CA ALA A 47 -4.91 1.83 -12.34
C ALA A 47 -5.78 1.68 -11.09
N GLY A 48 -6.74 0.74 -11.11
CA GLY A 48 -7.55 0.38 -9.94
C GLY A 48 -6.69 -0.16 -8.80
N ASN A 49 -5.80 -1.11 -9.10
CA ASN A 49 -4.88 -1.68 -8.11
C ASN A 49 -3.90 -0.63 -7.56
N ASP A 50 -3.32 0.22 -8.41
CA ASP A 50 -2.42 1.31 -7.99
C ASP A 50 -3.13 2.31 -7.06
N ARG A 51 -4.38 2.67 -7.38
CA ARG A 51 -5.20 3.53 -6.52
C ARG A 51 -5.42 2.91 -5.15
N ILE A 52 -5.87 1.66 -5.09
CA ILE A 52 -6.12 0.92 -3.84
C ILE A 52 -4.83 0.84 -3.02
N TYR A 53 -3.72 0.44 -3.65
CA TYR A 53 -2.43 0.34 -2.97
C TYR A 53 -2.02 1.67 -2.33
N LYS A 54 -2.11 2.78 -3.07
CA LYS A 54 -1.81 4.12 -2.54
C LYS A 54 -2.71 4.50 -1.37
N GLN A 55 -4.01 4.21 -1.45
CA GLN A 55 -4.94 4.46 -0.34
C GLN A 55 -4.55 3.67 0.91
N ASN A 56 -4.17 2.41 0.76
CA ASN A 56 -3.74 1.56 1.87
C ASN A 56 -2.42 2.06 2.48
N VAL A 57 -1.47 2.51 1.65
CA VAL A 57 -0.22 3.15 2.12
C VAL A 57 -0.54 4.43 2.90
N TYR A 58 -1.43 5.30 2.42
CA TYR A 58 -1.80 6.51 3.14
C TYR A 58 -2.43 6.20 4.51
N LYS A 59 -3.26 5.16 4.62
CA LYS A 59 -3.83 4.72 5.90
C LYS A 59 -2.73 4.22 6.84
N ALA A 60 -1.84 3.36 6.35
CA ALA A 60 -0.73 2.83 7.15
C ALA A 60 0.24 3.94 7.61
N GLU A 61 0.59 4.89 6.73
CA GLU A 61 1.40 6.06 7.10
C GLU A 61 0.70 6.95 8.14
N ALA A 62 -0.61 7.21 7.98
CA ALA A 62 -1.35 8.01 8.94
C ALA A 62 -1.37 7.35 10.33
N ALA A 63 -1.53 6.02 10.40
CA ALA A 63 -1.45 5.29 11.65
C ALA A 63 -0.04 5.34 12.26
N ALA A 64 1.02 5.19 11.46
CA ALA A 64 2.39 5.36 11.93
C ALA A 64 2.64 6.79 12.46
N MET A 65 2.11 7.81 11.78
CA MET A 65 2.20 9.21 12.22
C MET A 65 1.45 9.46 13.54
N GLU A 66 0.30 8.81 13.74
CA GLU A 66 -0.41 8.83 15.02
C GLU A 66 0.46 8.24 16.15
N GLY A 67 1.11 7.10 15.89
CA GLY A 67 2.09 6.52 16.82
C GLY A 67 3.22 7.48 17.17
N ALA A 68 3.79 8.16 16.17
CA ALA A 68 4.82 9.18 16.39
C ALA A 68 4.30 10.37 17.22
N GLN A 69 3.07 10.83 16.95
CA GLN A 69 2.45 11.91 17.72
C GLN A 69 2.21 11.49 19.18
N ARG A 70 1.83 10.23 19.43
CA ARG A 70 1.66 9.68 20.78
C ARG A 70 2.98 9.67 21.55
N ILE A 71 4.08 9.28 20.90
CA ILE A 71 5.43 9.37 21.48
C ILE A 71 5.73 10.83 21.86
N GLU A 72 5.42 11.79 20.99
CA GLU A 72 5.74 13.19 21.23
C GLU A 72 4.92 13.78 22.39
N ASN A 73 3.63 13.47 22.46
CA ASN A 73 2.74 13.91 23.53
C ASN A 73 3.04 13.26 24.89
N GLU A 74 3.67 12.08 24.90
CA GLU A 74 4.04 11.41 26.15
C GLU A 74 5.20 12.14 26.85
N THR A 75 4.98 12.45 28.13
CA THR A 75 5.93 13.19 28.99
C THR A 75 6.58 12.28 30.03
N SER A 76 6.02 11.09 30.26
CA SER A 76 6.46 10.14 31.26
C SER A 76 7.62 9.29 30.73
N LYS A 77 8.83 9.49 31.28
CA LYS A 77 10.01 8.70 30.93
C LYS A 77 9.80 7.19 31.13
N GLN A 78 9.04 6.80 32.16
CA GLN A 78 8.75 5.40 32.46
C GLN A 78 7.92 4.71 31.37
N VAL A 79 7.02 5.43 30.71
CA VAL A 79 6.25 4.90 29.57
C VAL A 79 7.17 4.81 28.35
N LEU A 80 7.89 5.89 28.04
CA LEU A 80 8.79 5.97 26.90
C LEU A 80 9.93 4.93 26.94
N MET A 81 10.37 4.51 28.12
CA MET A 81 11.37 3.45 28.31
C MET A 81 10.77 2.04 28.47
N ARG A 82 9.46 1.85 28.23
CA ARG A 82 8.76 0.57 28.49
C ARG A 82 8.95 0.06 29.93
N ALA A 83 9.13 0.92 30.91
CA ALA A 83 9.04 0.50 32.32
C ALA A 83 7.58 0.21 32.73
N THR A 84 6.62 0.59 31.89
CA THR A 84 5.19 0.33 32.03
C THR A 84 4.67 -0.28 30.73
N PRO A 85 4.08 -1.49 30.74
CA PRO A 85 3.48 -2.09 29.55
C PRO A 85 2.29 -1.25 29.07
N THR A 86 2.23 -0.97 27.77
CA THR A 86 1.13 -0.26 27.11
C THR A 86 0.87 -0.91 25.76
N ALA A 87 -0.40 -1.07 25.37
CA ALA A 87 -0.77 -1.74 24.11
C ALA A 87 -0.10 -1.14 22.86
N TRP A 88 0.18 0.17 22.85
CA TRP A 88 0.72 0.87 21.68
C TRP A 88 2.25 0.91 21.58
N LEU A 89 2.97 0.56 22.66
CA LEU A 89 4.43 0.68 22.75
C LEU A 89 4.97 -0.71 23.16
N SER A 90 5.76 -1.36 22.28
CA SER A 90 6.16 -2.79 22.36
C SER A 90 7.67 -3.02 22.25
N ASP A 91 8.22 -4.07 22.87
CA ASP A 91 9.66 -4.37 22.71
C ASP A 91 9.90 -4.98 21.32
N SER A 92 11.13 -4.87 20.84
CA SER A 92 11.68 -5.64 19.74
C SER A 92 11.41 -7.15 19.85
N ASP A 93 11.36 -7.71 21.06
CA ASP A 93 11.07 -9.13 21.27
C ASP A 93 9.57 -9.47 21.13
N SER A 94 8.68 -8.52 21.46
CA SER A 94 7.23 -8.70 21.32
C SER A 94 6.72 -8.40 19.91
N MET A 95 7.54 -7.77 19.05
CA MET A 95 7.25 -7.52 17.64
C MET A 95 8.39 -8.10 16.77
N THR A 96 8.49 -9.43 16.73
CA THR A 96 9.57 -10.16 16.05
C THR A 96 9.44 -10.15 14.52
N THR A 97 8.21 -10.14 13.98
CA THR A 97 7.93 -10.13 12.53
C THR A 97 6.75 -9.23 12.19
N PRO A 98 6.93 -7.90 12.07
CA PRO A 98 5.82 -6.96 11.82
C PRO A 98 5.10 -7.17 10.48
N THR A 99 5.61 -8.04 9.62
CA THR A 99 5.04 -8.41 8.31
C THR A 99 3.88 -9.41 8.38
N THR A 100 3.67 -10.08 9.51
CA THR A 100 2.59 -11.06 9.69
C THR A 100 1.49 -10.51 10.58
N ALA A 101 0.23 -10.70 10.17
CA ALA A 101 -0.93 -10.23 10.95
C ALA A 101 -0.97 -10.80 12.37
N ASP A 102 -0.44 -12.01 12.59
CA ASP A 102 -0.34 -12.66 13.90
C ASP A 102 0.60 -11.92 14.88
N SER A 103 1.42 -11.00 14.37
CA SER A 103 2.30 -10.16 15.20
C SER A 103 1.63 -8.84 15.63
N TRP A 104 0.39 -8.60 15.24
CA TRP A 104 -0.40 -7.41 15.55
C TRP A 104 -1.54 -7.77 16.50
N ASP A 105 -1.18 -8.04 17.76
CA ASP A 105 -2.12 -8.35 18.82
C ASP A 105 -2.70 -7.07 19.43
N HIS A 106 -4.03 -7.01 19.49
CA HIS A 106 -4.82 -5.91 20.06
C HIS A 106 -6.15 -6.42 20.61
N ASP A 107 -6.28 -7.73 20.85
CA ASP A 107 -7.55 -8.34 21.24
C ASP A 107 -8.02 -7.94 22.65
N GLY A 108 -7.15 -7.30 23.43
CA GLY A 108 -7.43 -6.86 24.79
C GLY A 108 -7.49 -8.00 25.80
N GLU A 109 -7.07 -9.20 25.40
CA GLU A 109 -6.95 -10.38 26.22
C GLU A 109 -5.48 -10.60 26.60
N GLY A 110 -5.22 -11.33 27.69
CA GLY A 110 -3.86 -11.76 28.08
C GLY A 110 -2.88 -10.66 28.53
N GLY A 111 -3.17 -9.37 28.29
CA GLY A 111 -2.29 -8.25 28.61
C GLY A 111 -1.00 -8.21 27.77
N ASN A 112 -1.00 -8.89 26.63
CA ASN A 112 0.12 -9.03 25.71
C ASN A 112 -0.06 -8.24 24.40
N ASP A 113 -1.05 -7.34 24.36
CA ASP A 113 -1.26 -6.40 23.27
C ASP A 113 0.04 -5.70 22.89
N ASN A 114 0.38 -5.77 21.60
CA ASN A 114 1.57 -5.17 21.04
C ASN A 114 1.24 -4.20 19.89
N SER A 115 -0.03 -3.92 19.68
CA SER A 115 -0.52 -2.96 18.71
C SER A 115 -1.80 -2.27 19.19
N GLN A 116 -2.12 -1.15 18.57
CA GLN A 116 -3.37 -0.43 18.84
C GLN A 116 -4.04 -0.01 17.52
N ALA A 117 -5.37 -0.08 17.49
CA ALA A 117 -6.17 0.47 16.40
C ALA A 117 -5.95 1.98 16.23
N ALA A 118 -5.76 2.41 14.98
CA ALA A 118 -5.66 3.81 14.61
C ALA A 118 -7.00 4.54 14.83
N ASP A 119 -6.95 5.87 14.90
CA ASP A 119 -8.14 6.69 15.06
C ASP A 119 -9.18 6.44 13.94
N ALA A 120 -10.46 6.44 14.30
CA ALA A 120 -11.57 6.18 13.37
C ALA A 120 -11.66 7.20 12.22
N SER A 121 -11.02 8.38 12.34
CA SER A 121 -10.90 9.36 11.27
C SER A 121 -9.91 8.95 10.16
N ILE A 122 -8.97 8.04 10.45
CA ILE A 122 -8.03 7.48 9.48
C ILE A 122 -8.70 6.33 8.73
N ASP A 123 -9.37 5.44 9.46
CA ASP A 123 -10.08 4.31 8.90
C ASP A 123 -11.30 3.95 9.73
N SER A 124 -12.48 4.31 9.25
CA SER A 124 -13.75 4.01 9.92
C SER A 124 -14.04 2.51 10.03
N GLU A 125 -13.38 1.69 9.22
CA GLU A 125 -13.53 0.24 9.23
C GLU A 125 -12.68 -0.44 10.31
N GLY A 126 -11.73 0.28 10.94
CA GLY A 126 -10.87 -0.27 11.99
C GLY A 126 -9.85 -1.29 11.51
N ASN A 127 -9.53 -1.32 10.21
CA ASN A 127 -8.56 -2.26 9.62
C ASN A 127 -7.12 -1.74 9.69
N THR A 128 -6.89 -0.60 10.35
CA THR A 128 -5.61 0.08 10.42
C THR A 128 -5.12 0.13 11.86
N TYR A 129 -3.87 -0.26 12.07
CA TYR A 129 -3.24 -0.40 13.36
C TYR A 129 -1.88 0.29 13.36
N PHE A 130 -1.40 0.67 14.54
CA PHE A 130 -0.03 1.13 14.72
C PHE A 130 0.60 0.49 15.95
N SER A 131 1.92 0.39 15.94
CA SER A 131 2.71 -0.11 17.05
C SER A 131 4.04 0.61 17.08
N VAL A 132 4.50 0.97 18.26
CA VAL A 132 5.78 1.65 18.44
C VAL A 132 6.75 0.72 19.16
N VAL A 133 7.82 0.36 18.47
CA VAL A 133 8.88 -0.46 19.03
C VAL A 133 9.99 0.40 19.58
N ASP A 134 10.36 0.19 20.85
CA ASP A 134 11.54 0.82 21.44
C ASP A 134 12.78 0.00 21.05
N ARG A 135 13.76 0.63 20.40
CA ARG A 135 15.06 0.03 20.05
C ARG A 135 16.15 0.43 21.06
N GLY A 136 15.78 1.14 22.12
CA GLY A 136 16.66 1.56 23.19
C GLY A 136 17.49 2.79 22.84
N ILE A 137 18.63 2.92 23.49
CA ILE A 137 19.50 4.10 23.36
C ILE A 137 20.13 4.13 21.97
N ALA A 138 19.91 5.24 21.25
CA ALA A 138 20.42 5.43 19.91
C ALA A 138 21.97 5.34 19.88
N PRO A 139 22.56 4.77 18.82
CA PRO A 139 24.02 4.68 18.68
C PRO A 139 24.69 6.06 18.81
N GLY A 140 25.70 6.17 19.68
CA GLY A 140 26.36 7.45 20.00
C GLY A 140 25.66 8.29 21.08
N GLY A 141 24.55 7.79 21.65
CA GLY A 141 23.92 8.35 22.84
C GLY A 141 24.71 8.07 24.12
N SER A 142 24.49 8.89 25.16
CA SER A 142 25.12 8.68 26.46
C SER A 142 24.45 7.52 27.20
N LEU A 143 25.24 6.51 27.62
CA LEU A 143 24.80 5.38 28.45
C LEU A 143 24.79 5.70 29.96
N SER A 144 24.84 6.99 30.33
CA SER A 144 24.85 7.39 31.74
C SER A 144 23.58 6.90 32.44
N MET A 145 23.75 6.05 33.46
CA MET A 145 22.67 5.53 34.31
C MET A 145 22.08 6.61 35.25
N GLY A 146 22.67 7.81 35.31
CA GLY A 146 22.29 8.85 36.26
C GLY A 146 21.67 10.07 35.58
N GLY A 147 20.34 10.10 35.47
CA GLY A 147 19.51 11.31 35.36
C GLY A 147 19.71 12.25 34.15
N GLY A 148 20.68 12.00 33.27
CA GLY A 148 20.94 12.79 32.08
C GLY A 148 19.96 12.48 30.94
N THR A 149 19.79 13.45 30.02
CA THR A 149 18.96 13.29 28.81
C THR A 149 19.54 12.21 27.90
N GLN A 150 18.80 11.13 27.66
CA GLN A 150 19.19 10.04 26.77
C GLN A 150 18.46 10.19 25.42
N LEU A 151 19.13 9.86 24.33
CA LEU A 151 18.51 9.81 23.00
C LEU A 151 18.03 8.37 22.76
N HIS A 152 16.72 8.18 22.69
CA HIS A 152 16.11 6.87 22.42
C HIS A 152 15.67 6.79 20.96
N GLU A 153 15.85 5.62 20.36
CA GLU A 153 15.42 5.31 19.00
C GLU A 153 14.17 4.42 19.04
N TYR A 154 13.13 4.85 18.33
CA TYR A 154 11.87 4.15 18.20
C TYR A 154 11.65 3.79 16.73
N ALA A 155 11.08 2.61 16.48
CA ALA A 155 10.53 2.23 15.19
C ALA A 155 9.01 2.24 15.29
N VAL A 156 8.37 3.15 14.55
CA VAL A 156 6.92 3.27 14.52
C VAL A 156 6.40 2.54 13.30
N TYR A 157 5.60 1.51 13.54
CA TYR A 157 4.96 0.72 12.52
C TYR A 157 3.51 1.17 12.34
N GLY A 158 3.08 1.27 11.09
CA GLY A 158 1.69 1.39 10.70
C GLY A 158 1.31 0.24 9.78
N PHE A 159 0.19 -0.40 10.06
CA PHE A 159 -0.25 -1.60 9.35
C PHE A 159 -1.70 -1.49 8.95
N TYR A 160 -1.95 -1.70 7.67
CA TYR A 160 -3.28 -1.81 7.11
C TYR A 160 -3.53 -3.27 6.74
N ASN A 161 -4.61 -3.85 7.27
CA ASN A 161 -5.04 -5.22 7.00
C ASN A 161 -6.49 -5.27 6.52
N GLY A 162 -6.70 -4.90 5.27
CA GLY A 162 -8.02 -4.90 4.65
C GLY A 162 -8.22 -6.02 3.63
N THR A 163 -9.46 -6.16 3.18
CA THR A 163 -9.84 -7.09 2.08
C THR A 163 -9.17 -6.76 0.75
N GLN A 164 -8.69 -5.53 0.59
CA GLN A 164 -8.05 -5.01 -0.62
C GLN A 164 -6.52 -5.10 -0.59
N GLY A 165 -5.95 -5.81 0.39
CA GLY A 165 -4.52 -6.05 0.52
C GLY A 165 -3.96 -5.56 1.85
N GLN A 166 -2.70 -5.92 2.09
CA GLN A 166 -1.96 -5.58 3.29
C GLN A 166 -0.83 -4.62 2.96
N VAL A 167 -0.62 -3.62 3.81
CA VAL A 167 0.48 -2.67 3.69
C VAL A 167 1.08 -2.44 5.08
N LEU A 168 2.41 -2.48 5.14
CA LEU A 168 3.19 -2.17 6.32
C LEU A 168 4.10 -0.98 6.01
N VAL A 169 4.13 -0.02 6.92
CA VAL A 169 5.01 1.14 6.89
C VAL A 169 5.81 1.18 8.17
N GLU A 170 7.12 1.44 8.07
CA GLU A 170 8.01 1.69 9.20
C GLU A 170 8.56 3.12 9.11
N ILE A 171 8.47 3.85 10.22
CA ILE A 171 9.06 5.18 10.38
C ILE A 171 10.01 5.14 11.57
N GLY A 172 11.27 5.49 11.35
CA GLY A 172 12.22 5.70 12.44
C GLY A 172 11.98 7.03 13.14
N TYR A 173 11.85 7.01 14.46
CA TYR A 173 11.65 8.19 15.29
C TYR A 173 12.72 8.26 16.38
N ARG A 174 13.18 9.47 16.71
CA ARG A 174 14.20 9.68 17.75
C ARG A 174 13.74 10.77 18.71
N LYS A 175 13.66 10.44 20.00
CA LYS A 175 13.27 11.40 21.04
C LYS A 175 14.34 11.51 22.11
N ARG A 176 14.51 12.71 22.64
CA ARG A 176 15.38 12.99 23.79
C ARG A 176 14.52 13.25 25.01
N PHE A 177 14.80 12.56 26.12
CA PHE A 177 14.17 12.82 27.41
C PHE A 177 15.09 12.46 28.57
#